data_AF-A0A550GNM8-F1
#
_entry.id   AF-A0A550GNM8-F1
#
_cell.length_a   1.000
_cell.length_b   1.000
_cell.length_c   1.000
_cell.angle_alpha   90.00
_cell.angle_beta   90.00
_cell.angle_gamma   90.00
#
_symmetry.space_group_name_H-M   'P 1'
#
loop_
_entity.id
_entity.type
_entity.pdbx_description
1 polymer ?
#
loop_
_entity_poly.entity_id
_entity_poly.type
_entity_poly.pdbx_seq_one_letter_code
_entity_poly.pdbx_strand_id
1 'polypeptide(L)'
;MIDEYRKGWALRYLREAKAELEAARKIPYMAPSLVVESIRKARNAIYYSLGEPAFIEVLIREEAKKINHTNDSVLRFLMGIEGMVQQLTQLEEVNGEAMMQQADTLVQIATDIVETVTGERLEN
;
A
#
# COMPACT_ATOMS: atom_id res chain seq x y z
N MET A 1 3.88 6.78 19.07
CA MET A 1 3.44 8.05 18.47
C MET A 1 4.23 8.23 17.17
N ILE A 2 3.55 8.55 16.06
CA ILE A 2 4.22 8.85 14.79
C ILE A 2 4.96 10.18 14.90
N ASP A 3 6.15 10.31 14.31
CA ASP A 3 6.85 11.59 14.23
C ASP A 3 6.46 12.35 12.96
N GLU A 4 6.73 13.66 12.93
CA GLU A 4 6.34 14.55 11.83
C GLU A 4 6.97 14.14 10.49
N TYR A 5 8.17 13.55 10.50
CA TYR A 5 8.82 13.09 9.28
C TYR A 5 8.02 11.94 8.66
N ARG A 6 7.74 10.88 9.44
CA ARG A 6 6.95 9.73 8.98
C ARG A 6 5.52 10.12 8.63
N LYS A 7 4.93 11.01 9.43
CA LYS A 7 3.59 11.57 9.17
C LYS A 7 3.53 12.27 7.81
N GLY A 8 4.48 13.16 7.53
CA GLY A 8 4.56 13.88 6.25
C GLY A 8 4.69 12.92 5.05
N TRP A 9 5.54 11.89 5.17
CA TRP A 9 5.68 10.88 4.13
C TRP A 9 4.43 10.02 3.96
N ALA A 10 3.79 9.59 5.04
CA ALA A 10 2.56 8.80 5.00
C ALA A 10 1.45 9.55 4.23
N LEU A 11 1.21 10.82 4.57
CA LEU A 11 0.22 11.67 3.91
C LEU A 11 0.59 11.94 2.45
N ARG A 12 1.86 12.19 2.15
CA ARG A 12 2.35 12.39 0.78
C ARG A 12 2.09 11.17 -0.08
N TYR A 13 2.54 10.00 0.36
CA TYR A 13 2.37 8.75 -0.40
C TYR A 13 0.90 8.42 -0.60
N LEU A 14 0.03 8.69 0.39
CA LEU A 14 -1.40 8.48 0.23
C LEU A 14 -2.02 9.40 -0.83
N ARG A 15 -1.66 10.69 -0.85
CA ARG A 15 -2.12 11.62 -1.91
C ARG A 15 -1.67 11.18 -3.29
N GLU A 16 -0.40 10.78 -3.42
CA GLU A 16 0.14 10.30 -4.69
C GLU A 16 -0.55 9.00 -5.16
N ALA A 17 -0.81 8.06 -4.24
CA ALA A 17 -1.54 6.83 -4.53
C ALA A 17 -2.95 7.13 -5.06
N LYS A 18 -3.70 8.02 -4.39
CA LYS A 18 -5.03 8.46 -4.84
C LYS A 18 -4.97 9.08 -6.25
N ALA A 19 -3.99 9.95 -6.51
CA ALA A 19 -3.82 10.60 -7.81
C ALA A 19 -3.49 9.61 -8.94
N GLU A 20 -2.66 8.61 -8.68
CA GLU A 20 -2.31 7.57 -9.66
C GLU A 20 -3.47 6.65 -9.96
N LEU A 21 -4.24 6.26 -8.95
CA LEU A 21 -5.46 5.48 -9.13
C LEU A 21 -6.49 6.24 -9.96
N GLU A 22 -6.67 7.54 -9.69
CA GLU A 22 -7.57 8.38 -10.46
C GLU A 22 -7.11 8.55 -11.92
N ALA A 23 -5.79 8.72 -12.14
CA ALA A 23 -5.21 8.77 -13.47
C ALA A 23 -5.41 7.45 -14.23
N ALA A 24 -5.25 6.31 -13.55
CA ALA A 24 -5.47 4.99 -14.15
C ALA A 24 -6.90 4.80 -14.66
N ARG A 25 -7.89 5.36 -13.96
CA ARG A 25 -9.31 5.34 -14.39
C ARG A 25 -9.56 6.19 -15.63
N LYS A 26 -8.82 7.30 -15.78
CA LYS A 26 -8.99 8.26 -16.87
C LYS A 26 -8.19 7.89 -18.12
N ILE A 27 -7.13 7.09 -17.98
CA ILE A 27 -6.17 6.79 -19.04
C ILE A 27 -6.01 5.25 -19.20
N PRO A 28 -6.95 4.56 -19.88
CA PRO A 28 -7.00 3.10 -19.91
C PRO A 28 -5.72 2.40 -20.38
N TYR A 29 -4.99 2.99 -21.34
CA TYR A 29 -3.76 2.39 -21.87
C TYR A 29 -2.53 2.53 -20.94
N MET A 30 -2.58 3.45 -19.96
CA MET A 30 -1.56 3.57 -18.89
C MET A 30 -2.04 2.94 -17.57
N ALA A 31 -3.26 2.40 -17.54
CA ALA A 31 -3.87 1.92 -16.32
C ALA A 31 -3.04 0.84 -15.60
N PRO A 32 -2.44 -0.16 -16.28
CA PRO A 32 -1.67 -1.18 -15.57
C PRO A 32 -0.48 -0.63 -14.78
N SER A 33 0.31 0.26 -15.38
CA SER A 33 1.48 0.85 -14.70
C SER A 33 1.06 1.81 -13.59
N LEU A 34 0.04 2.62 -13.81
CA LEU A 34 -0.49 3.55 -12.81
C LEU A 34 -1.12 2.83 -11.61
N VAL A 35 -1.82 1.71 -11.83
CA VAL A 35 -2.36 0.87 -10.74
C VAL A 35 -1.23 0.29 -9.90
N VAL A 36 -0.17 -0.24 -10.52
CA VAL A 36 0.97 -0.80 -9.80
C VAL A 36 1.67 0.28 -8.95
N GLU A 37 1.87 1.48 -9.49
CA GLU A 37 2.46 2.58 -8.73
C GLU A 37 1.55 3.04 -7.58
N SER A 38 0.25 3.19 -7.83
CA SER A 38 -0.74 3.52 -6.80
C SER A 38 -0.65 2.55 -5.61
N ILE A 39 -0.53 1.25 -5.90
CA ILE A 39 -0.44 0.20 -4.88
C ILE A 39 0.88 0.27 -4.10
N ARG A 40 2.01 0.49 -4.78
CA ARG A 40 3.31 0.69 -4.13
C ARG A 40 3.29 1.88 -3.18
N LYS A 41 2.66 2.99 -3.61
CA LYS A 41 2.54 4.20 -2.80
C LYS A 41 1.58 4.01 -1.62
N ALA A 42 0.46 3.33 -1.82
CA ALA A 42 -0.45 2.97 -0.73
C ALA A 42 0.25 2.11 0.32
N ARG A 43 1.01 1.08 -0.09
CA ARG A 43 1.84 0.27 0.81
C ARG A 43 2.83 1.13 1.60
N ASN A 44 3.56 2.01 0.93
CA ASN A 44 4.54 2.87 1.59
C ASN A 44 3.86 3.80 2.61
N ALA A 45 2.68 4.34 2.30
CA ALA A 45 1.91 5.16 3.25
C ALA A 45 1.56 4.37 4.52
N ILE A 46 1.18 3.10 4.39
CA ILE A 46 0.93 2.19 5.52
C ILE A 46 2.21 1.97 6.32
N TYR A 47 3.34 1.70 5.65
CA TYR A 47 4.61 1.45 6.33
C TYR A 47 5.08 2.66 7.13
N TYR A 48 5.04 3.87 6.55
CA TYR A 48 5.36 5.10 7.26
C TYR A 48 4.40 5.39 8.42
N SER A 49 3.13 5.00 8.30
CA SER A 49 2.16 5.15 9.39
C SER A 49 2.49 4.25 10.58
N LEU A 50 2.84 2.99 10.30
CA LEU A 50 3.04 1.97 11.33
C LEU A 50 4.47 1.93 11.90
N GLY A 51 5.45 2.46 11.17
CA GLY A 51 6.85 2.37 11.53
C GLY A 51 7.77 2.99 10.51
N GLU A 52 8.99 2.48 10.44
CA GLU A 52 9.97 2.87 9.43
C GLU A 52 9.98 1.79 8.34
N PRO A 53 9.71 2.14 7.06
CA PRO A 53 9.63 1.18 5.97
C PRO A 53 10.81 0.21 5.88
N ALA A 54 12.05 0.70 6.06
CA ALA A 54 13.23 -0.16 5.97
C ALA A 54 13.22 -1.30 7.01
N PHE A 55 12.72 -1.04 8.22
CA PHE A 55 12.61 -2.07 9.25
C PHE A 55 11.42 -3.00 9.01
N ILE A 56 10.28 -2.47 8.54
CA ILE A 56 9.10 -3.27 8.20
C ILE A 56 9.42 -4.25 7.07
N GLU A 57 10.13 -3.81 6.03
CA GLU A 57 10.52 -4.65 4.91
C GLU A 57 11.45 -5.79 5.33
N VAL A 58 12.41 -5.52 6.22
CA VAL A 58 13.27 -6.56 6.80
C VAL A 58 12.44 -7.57 7.59
N LEU A 59 11.53 -7.10 8.44
CA LEU A 59 10.66 -7.95 9.24
C LEU A 59 9.80 -8.87 8.38
N ILE A 60 9.15 -8.34 7.34
CA ILE A 60 8.33 -9.11 6.40
C ILE A 60 9.19 -10.16 5.68
N ARG A 61 10.39 -9.78 5.21
CA ARG A 61 11.30 -10.68 4.51
C ARG A 61 11.80 -11.81 5.40
N GLU A 62 12.08 -11.52 6.67
CA GLU A 62 12.49 -12.54 7.64
C GLU A 62 11.33 -13.49 7.96
N GLU A 63 10.12 -12.97 8.15
CA GLU A 63 8.95 -13.78 8.42
C GLU A 63 8.58 -14.68 7.24
N ALA A 64 8.70 -14.18 6.01
CA ALA A 64 8.45 -14.97 4.79
C ALA A 64 9.40 -16.17 4.62
N LYS A 65 10.57 -16.18 5.28
CA LYS A 65 11.52 -17.30 5.25
C LYS A 65 11.20 -18.38 6.30
N LYS A 66 10.34 -18.10 7.26
CA LYS A 66 10.00 -19.06 8.33
C LYS A 66 9.04 -20.12 7.79
N ILE A 67 9.24 -21.35 8.25
CA ILE A 67 8.38 -22.49 7.91
C ILE A 67 7.02 -22.37 8.62
N ASN A 68 7.02 -21.80 9.83
CA ASN A 68 5.82 -21.56 10.61
C ASN A 68 5.37 -20.12 10.42
N HIS A 69 4.08 -19.93 10.15
CA HIS A 69 3.49 -18.61 10.02
C HIS A 69 3.38 -17.90 11.38
N THR A 70 3.56 -16.59 11.38
CA THR A 70 3.31 -15.74 12.56
C THR A 70 1.87 -15.84 13.07
N ASN A 71 1.72 -15.80 14.40
CA ASN A 71 0.44 -15.60 15.09
C ASN A 71 0.09 -14.11 15.27
N ASP A 72 1.02 -13.20 14.95
CA ASP A 72 0.80 -11.77 15.02
C ASP A 72 -0.11 -11.31 13.87
N SER A 73 -1.25 -10.73 14.21
CA SER A 73 -2.25 -10.28 13.24
C SER A 73 -1.78 -9.08 12.41
N VAL A 74 -0.97 -8.19 12.99
CA VAL A 74 -0.43 -7.01 12.29
C VAL A 74 0.61 -7.45 11.28
N LEU A 75 1.52 -8.33 11.68
CA LEU A 75 2.53 -8.87 10.77
C LEU A 75 1.89 -9.68 9.64
N ARG A 76 0.88 -10.50 9.95
CA ARG A 76 0.12 -11.23 8.92
C ARG A 76 -0.57 -10.28 7.94
N PHE A 77 -1.14 -9.18 8.42
CA PHE A 77 -1.74 -8.16 7.58
C PHE A 77 -0.69 -7.49 6.66
N LEU A 78 0.46 -7.11 7.19
CA LEU A 78 1.57 -6.53 6.41
C LEU A 78 2.11 -7.50 5.34
N MET A 79 2.25 -8.79 5.69
CA MET A 79 2.60 -9.83 4.72
C MET A 79 1.54 -9.98 3.63
N GLY A 80 0.25 -9.85 3.98
CA GLY A 80 -0.85 -9.85 3.01
C GLY A 80 -0.74 -8.70 2.00
N ILE A 81 -0.40 -7.49 2.47
CA ILE A 81 -0.15 -6.34 1.59
C ILE A 81 1.02 -6.62 0.65
N GLU A 82 2.14 -7.12 1.17
CA GLU A 82 3.31 -7.43 0.35
C GLU A 82 3.00 -8.51 -0.70
N GLY A 83 2.21 -9.52 -0.33
CA GLY A 83 1.71 -10.54 -1.25
C GLY A 83 0.86 -9.96 -2.38
N MET A 84 -0.05 -9.03 -2.08
CA MET A 84 -0.84 -8.34 -3.10
C MET A 84 0.06 -7.56 -4.06
N VAL A 85 1.00 -6.77 -3.53
CA VAL A 85 1.94 -5.98 -4.35
C VAL A 85 2.77 -6.90 -5.26
N GLN A 86 3.26 -8.03 -4.76
CA GLN A 86 4.03 -8.99 -5.55
C GLN A 86 3.20 -9.65 -6.65
N GLN A 87 1.98 -10.10 -6.34
CA GLN A 87 1.07 -10.71 -7.32
C GLN A 87 0.80 -9.76 -8.50
N LEU A 88 0.60 -8.49 -8.20
CA LEU A 88 0.32 -7.46 -9.20
C LEU A 88 1.52 -7.09 -10.06
N THR A 89 2.74 -7.22 -9.54
CA THR A 89 3.96 -7.06 -10.34
C THR A 89 4.25 -8.25 -11.26
N GLN A 90 3.66 -9.42 -10.98
CA GLN A 90 3.85 -10.65 -11.78
C GLN A 90 2.71 -10.88 -12.78
N LEU A 91 1.54 -10.30 -12.56
CA LEU A 91 0.41 -10.36 -13.49
C LEU A 91 0.61 -9.35 -14.62
N GLU A 92 1.23 -9.80 -15.72
CA GLU A 92 1.15 -9.12 -17.01
C GLU A 92 -0.32 -9.09 -17.48
N GLU A 93 -0.99 -7.94 -17.38
CA GLU A 93 -2.18 -7.54 -18.15
C GLU A 93 -3.44 -8.45 -18.17
N VAL A 94 -3.50 -9.57 -17.45
CA VAL A 94 -4.57 -10.57 -17.66
C VAL A 94 -5.94 -10.11 -17.14
N ASN A 95 -6.03 -9.16 -16.20
CA ASN A 95 -7.32 -8.67 -15.70
C ASN A 95 -7.26 -7.25 -15.11
N GLY A 96 -7.34 -6.23 -15.97
CA GLY A 96 -7.28 -4.81 -15.55
C GLY A 96 -8.38 -4.37 -14.58
N GLU A 97 -9.57 -4.97 -14.65
CA GLU A 97 -10.67 -4.66 -13.72
C GLU A 97 -10.38 -5.17 -12.31
N ALA A 98 -9.92 -6.41 -12.18
CA ALA A 98 -9.53 -6.98 -10.89
C ALA A 98 -8.35 -6.21 -10.26
N MET A 99 -7.37 -5.80 -11.07
CA MET A 99 -6.26 -4.97 -10.62
C MET A 99 -6.73 -3.62 -10.08
N MET A 100 -7.66 -2.96 -10.80
CA MET A 100 -8.23 -1.69 -10.37
C MET A 100 -8.97 -1.82 -9.04
N GLN A 101 -9.75 -2.89 -8.85
CA GLN A 101 -10.47 -3.15 -7.60
C GLN A 101 -9.52 -3.42 -6.43
N GLN A 102 -8.44 -4.16 -6.65
CA GLN A 102 -7.40 -4.39 -5.64
C GLN A 102 -6.70 -3.09 -5.26
N ALA A 103 -6.39 -2.24 -6.25
CA ALA A 103 -5.79 -0.93 -6.00
C ALA A 103 -6.70 -0.04 -5.17
N ASP A 104 -7.99 0.04 -5.52
CA ASP A 104 -8.98 0.80 -4.77
C ASP A 104 -9.10 0.33 -3.33
N THR A 105 -9.17 -0.99 -3.12
CA THR A 105 -9.23 -1.60 -1.79
C THR A 105 -8.00 -1.23 -0.95
N LEU A 106 -6.80 -1.35 -1.53
CA LEU A 106 -5.57 -1.05 -0.79
C LEU A 106 -5.42 0.46 -0.49
N VAL A 107 -5.82 1.33 -1.43
CA VAL A 107 -5.83 2.79 -1.21
C VAL A 107 -6.83 3.17 -0.12
N GLN A 108 -7.99 2.51 -0.05
CA GLN A 108 -8.95 2.74 1.02
C GLN A 108 -8.39 2.29 2.38
N ILE A 109 -7.80 1.10 2.46
CA ILE A 109 -7.13 0.61 3.68
C ILE A 109 -6.02 1.58 4.11
N ALA A 110 -5.20 2.04 3.17
CA ALA A 110 -4.16 3.03 3.45
C ALA A 110 -4.75 4.33 3.95
N THR A 111 -5.89 4.78 3.40
CA THR A 111 -6.63 5.95 3.88
C THR A 111 -7.03 5.76 5.33
N ASP A 112 -7.74 4.68 5.65
CA ASP A 112 -8.25 4.43 7.00
C ASP A 112 -7.11 4.39 8.03
N ILE A 113 -5.98 3.74 7.69
CA ILE A 113 -4.81 3.65 8.57
C ILE A 113 -4.15 5.02 8.75
N VAL A 114 -3.84 5.72 7.66
CA VAL A 114 -3.13 7.01 7.74
C VAL A 114 -3.97 8.02 8.50
N GLU A 115 -5.27 8.12 8.22
CA GLU A 115 -6.14 9.06 8.93
C GLU A 115 -6.29 8.70 10.41
N THR A 116 -6.40 7.41 10.74
CA THR A 116 -6.48 6.94 12.13
C THR A 116 -5.19 7.23 12.91
N VAL A 117 -4.03 7.00 12.30
CA VAL A 117 -2.72 7.15 12.97
C VAL A 117 -2.29 8.62 13.06
N THR A 118 -2.56 9.41 12.03
CA THR A 118 -2.12 10.81 11.95
C THR A 118 -3.13 11.80 12.54
N GLY A 119 -4.41 11.41 12.63
CA GLY A 119 -5.52 12.29 13.00
C GLY A 119 -5.88 13.32 11.93
N GLU A 120 -5.23 13.30 10.76
CA GLU A 120 -5.53 14.18 9.64
C GLU A 120 -6.45 13.49 8.65
N ARG A 121 -7.49 14.19 8.19
CA ARG A 121 -8.35 13.72 7.10
C ARG A 121 -7.85 14.29 5.78
N LEU A 122 -7.70 13.44 4.79
CA LEU A 122 -7.41 13.87 3.43
C LEU A 122 -8.76 14.06 2.72
N GLU A 123 -9.23 15.31 2.67
CA GLU A 123 -10.36 15.67 1.81
C GLU A 123 -10.04 15.31 0.35
N ASN A 124 -11.02 14.69 -0.32
CA ASN A 124 -10.92 14.23 -1.71
C ASN A 124 -11.00 15.39 -2.70
#